data_AF-A0AAE3VBI7-F1
#
_entry.id   AF-A0AAE3VBI7-F1
#
_cell.length_a   1.000
_cell.length_b   1.000
_cell.length_c   1.000
_cell.angle_alpha   90.00
_cell.angle_beta   90.00
_cell.angle_gamma   90.00
#
_symmetry.space_group_name_H-M   'P 1'
#
loop_
_entity.id
_entity.type
_entity.pdbx_description
1 polymer ?
#
loop_
_entity_poly.entity_id
_entity_poly.type
_entity_poly.pdbx_seq_one_letter_code
_entity_poly.pdbx_strand_id
1 'polypeptide(L)'
;MRDVIGQKVRHKRFGRGTVTDLSRDRIVVAFEEERKKFVYPDAFYRYLLFENHSMQSEIDVVNRAHLREEEKRREKQREKEQHHVRLLAMKIGKKSQAIFNCTREEAEEIFRSGAAETGIYLNGKLKGKPRIPSTLQPNSVLIFTEKDAKSGERRVHGVAMADAYFWGGDCEDGRIPLHESHAVLLPESTAPLLRDFEEFSEFCGRWGRIPFKTCSPDAVRELLLELCERLAGSRKEAEIKELCRYFLRINRYPEPVAEKEETV
;
A
#
# COMPACT_ATOMS: atom_id res chain seq x y z
N MET A 1 -16.48 -8.29 38.67
CA MET A 1 -15.15 -7.70 38.94
C MET A 1 -14.87 -7.94 40.41
N ARG A 2 -13.77 -8.62 40.76
CA ARG A 2 -13.42 -8.86 42.18
C ARG A 2 -13.18 -7.52 42.87
N ASP A 3 -13.58 -7.42 44.13
CA ASP A 3 -13.33 -6.24 44.94
C ASP A 3 -11.82 -6.08 45.14
N VAL A 4 -11.25 -5.04 44.52
CA VAL A 4 -9.83 -4.70 44.64
C VAL A 4 -9.57 -3.80 45.84
N ILE A 5 -10.61 -3.25 46.48
CA ILE A 5 -10.46 -2.43 47.68
C ILE A 5 -9.96 -3.35 48.81
N GLY A 6 -9.00 -2.86 49.60
CA GLY A 6 -8.33 -3.61 50.65
C GLY A 6 -7.20 -4.52 50.18
N GLN A 7 -6.98 -4.67 48.87
CA GLN A 7 -5.88 -5.50 48.35
C GLN A 7 -4.52 -4.84 48.55
N LYS A 8 -3.52 -5.66 48.88
CA LYS A 8 -2.13 -5.21 49.02
C LYS A 8 -1.46 -5.15 47.67
N VAL A 9 -0.77 -4.04 47.42
CA VAL A 9 0.04 -3.79 46.23
C VAL A 9 1.43 -3.34 46.63
N ARG A 10 2.38 -3.48 45.72
CA ARG A 10 3.74 -2.98 45.85
C ARG A 10 4.05 -2.02 44.72
N HIS A 11 4.45 -0.81 45.07
CA HIS A 11 4.94 0.18 44.13
C HIS A 11 6.48 0.17 44.08
N LYS A 12 7.06 0.30 42.89
CA LYS A 12 8.54 0.28 42.71
C LYS A 12 9.29 1.32 43.56
N ARG A 13 8.68 2.47 43.82
CA ARG A 13 9.27 3.58 44.61
C ARG A 13 8.67 3.78 46.00
N PHE A 14 7.37 3.52 46.17
CA PHE A 14 6.63 3.87 47.40
C PHE A 14 6.45 2.65 48.33
N GLY A 15 7.04 1.50 47.97
CA GLY A 15 6.97 0.30 48.78
C GLY A 15 5.59 -0.32 48.80
N ARG A 16 5.22 -0.91 49.94
CA ARG A 16 3.94 -1.60 50.11
C ARG A 16 2.82 -0.58 50.37
N GLY A 17 1.66 -0.85 49.78
CA GLY A 17 0.47 -0.05 50.00
C GLY A 17 -0.80 -0.89 49.89
N THR A 18 -1.92 -0.29 50.27
CA THR A 18 -3.24 -0.91 50.22
C THR A 18 -4.17 -0.09 49.32
N VAL A 19 -4.88 -0.76 48.43
CA VAL A 19 -5.89 -0.13 47.59
C VAL A 19 -7.05 0.32 48.47
N THR A 20 -7.39 1.61 48.39
CA THR A 20 -8.42 2.22 49.24
C THR A 20 -9.62 2.72 48.45
N ASP A 21 -9.48 2.86 47.13
CA ASP A 21 -10.56 3.29 46.26
C ASP A 21 -10.27 2.85 44.82
N LEU A 22 -11.32 2.53 44.07
CA LEU A 22 -11.29 2.22 42.65
C LEU A 22 -12.44 2.93 41.96
N SER A 23 -12.09 3.75 40.97
CA SER A 23 -13.01 4.36 40.01
C SER A 23 -12.81 3.75 38.62
N ARG A 24 -13.58 4.19 37.61
CA ARG A 24 -13.52 3.61 36.25
C ARG A 24 -12.11 3.61 35.64
N ASP A 25 -11.34 4.68 35.84
CA ASP A 25 -10.04 4.90 35.20
C ASP A 25 -8.91 5.12 36.21
N ARG A 26 -9.19 5.09 37.52
CA ARG A 26 -8.17 5.37 38.55
C ARG A 26 -8.28 4.47 39.77
N ILE A 27 -7.12 4.10 40.29
CA ILE A 27 -6.93 3.38 41.56
C ILE A 27 -6.23 4.27 42.58
N VAL A 28 -6.69 4.26 43.82
CA VAL A 28 -6.08 5.01 44.92
C VAL A 28 -5.43 4.04 45.89
N VAL A 29 -4.12 4.20 46.08
CA VAL A 29 -3.33 3.36 46.98
C VAL A 29 -2.83 4.20 48.14
N ALA A 30 -3.07 3.72 49.37
CA ALA A 30 -2.48 4.26 50.58
C ALA A 30 -1.14 3.57 50.83
N PHE A 31 -0.05 4.34 50.79
CA PHE A 31 1.28 3.94 51.22
C PHE A 31 1.53 4.47 52.64
N GLU A 32 2.68 4.14 53.22
CA GLU A 32 3.04 4.47 54.61
C GLU A 32 2.96 5.98 54.91
N GLU A 33 3.47 6.81 54.01
CA GLU A 33 3.53 8.27 54.22
C GLU A 33 2.44 9.04 53.46
N GLU A 34 1.86 8.48 52.39
CA GLU A 34 0.96 9.22 51.51
C GLU A 34 -0.03 8.34 50.74
N ARG A 35 -1.14 8.94 50.30
CA ARG A 35 -2.10 8.32 49.37
C ARG A 35 -1.88 8.86 47.97
N LYS A 36 -1.73 7.98 46.98
CA LYS A 36 -1.62 8.37 45.57
C LYS A 36 -2.69 7.77 44.70
N LYS A 37 -3.06 8.53 43.67
CA LYS A 37 -3.95 8.10 42.61
C LYS A 37 -3.12 7.73 41.38
N PHE A 38 -3.44 6.60 40.77
CA PHE A 38 -2.83 6.15 39.52
C PHE A 38 -3.92 5.80 38.50
N VAL A 39 -3.57 5.83 37.21
CA VAL A 39 -4.46 5.40 36.13
C VAL A 39 -4.63 3.88 36.20
N TYR A 40 -5.86 3.38 36.16
CA TYR A 40 -6.17 1.95 36.21
C TYR A 40 -6.70 1.48 34.84
N PRO A 41 -6.26 0.32 34.32
CA PRO A 41 -5.29 -0.62 34.90
C PRO A 41 -3.80 -0.25 34.66
N ASP A 42 -3.52 0.79 33.88
CA ASP A 42 -2.18 1.14 33.37
C ASP A 42 -1.08 1.30 34.44
N ALA A 43 -1.43 1.67 35.67
CA ALA A 43 -0.48 1.75 36.77
C ALA A 43 0.24 0.43 37.03
N PHE A 44 -0.45 -0.70 36.80
CA PHE A 44 0.11 -2.03 36.98
C PHE A 44 1.04 -2.45 35.84
N TYR A 45 1.10 -1.68 34.75
CA TYR A 45 2.05 -1.94 33.67
C TYR A 45 3.48 -1.59 34.09
N ARG A 46 3.66 -0.49 34.83
CA ARG A 46 5.00 0.05 35.13
C ARG A 46 5.31 0.22 36.60
N TYR A 47 4.29 0.36 37.44
CA TYR A 47 4.46 0.97 38.76
C TYR A 47 3.98 0.08 39.90
N LEU A 48 2.83 -0.59 39.74
CA LEU A 48 2.17 -1.40 40.78
C LEU A 48 2.21 -2.89 40.46
N LEU A 49 2.27 -3.71 41.51
CA LEU A 49 2.12 -5.16 41.47
C LEU A 49 1.17 -5.56 42.62
N PHE A 50 0.17 -6.40 42.35
CA PHE A 50 -0.61 -7.05 43.40
C PHE A 50 0.27 -8.08 44.14
N GLU A 51 0.16 -8.13 45.46
CA GLU A 51 0.73 -9.25 46.24
C GLU A 51 -0.13 -10.52 46.11
N ASN A 52 -1.40 -10.37 45.72
CA ASN A 52 -2.29 -11.50 45.42
C ASN A 52 -1.98 -12.08 44.03
N HIS A 53 -1.50 -13.32 44.00
CA HIS A 53 -1.10 -14.00 42.77
C HIS A 53 -2.26 -14.14 41.76
N SER A 54 -3.49 -14.41 42.19
CA SER A 54 -4.61 -14.56 41.25
C SER A 54 -4.96 -13.23 40.58
N MET A 55 -4.93 -12.13 41.32
CA MET A 55 -5.20 -10.79 40.78
C MET A 55 -4.04 -10.28 39.92
N GLN A 56 -2.81 -10.58 40.32
CA GLN A 56 -1.63 -10.27 39.50
C GLN A 56 -1.70 -11.00 38.16
N SER A 57 -2.08 -12.29 38.15
CA SER A 57 -2.26 -13.05 36.90
C SER A 57 -3.31 -12.44 35.97
N GLU A 58 -4.43 -11.93 36.49
CA GLU A 58 -5.46 -11.26 35.69
C GLU A 58 -4.92 -9.97 35.04
N ILE A 59 -4.23 -9.15 35.83
CA ILE A 59 -3.58 -7.92 35.37
C ILE A 59 -2.48 -8.22 34.34
N ASP A 60 -1.69 -9.29 34.52
CA ASP A 60 -0.64 -9.69 33.59
C ASP A 60 -1.18 -10.13 32.23
N VAL A 61 -2.39 -10.68 32.17
CA VAL A 61 -3.06 -10.97 30.89
C VAL A 61 -3.38 -9.66 30.15
N VAL A 62 -3.93 -8.67 30.85
CA VAL A 62 -4.26 -7.35 30.28
C VAL A 62 -2.99 -6.60 29.85
N ASN A 63 -1.97 -6.57 30.70
CA ASN A 63 -0.68 -5.94 30.39
C ASN A 63 -0.01 -6.57 29.17
N ARG A 64 -0.04 -7.90 29.03
CA ARG A 64 0.52 -8.59 27.86
C ARG A 64 -0.23 -8.25 26.57
N ALA A 65 -1.55 -8.12 26.61
CA ALA A 65 -2.33 -7.70 25.45
C ALA A 65 -1.96 -6.27 25.01
N HIS A 66 -1.86 -5.34 25.97
CA HIS A 66 -1.46 -3.96 25.72
C HIS A 66 -0.03 -3.85 25.17
N LEU A 67 0.91 -4.60 25.75
CA LEU A 67 2.30 -4.68 25.26
C LEU A 67 2.38 -5.12 23.80
N ARG A 68 1.66 -6.19 23.45
CA ARG A 68 1.61 -6.69 22.06
C ARG A 68 1.02 -5.65 21.11
N GLU A 69 0.05 -4.86 21.56
CA GLU A 69 -0.53 -3.78 20.77
C GLU A 69 0.46 -2.62 20.60
N GLU A 70 1.15 -2.18 21.66
CA GLU A 70 2.21 -1.16 21.58
C GLU A 70 3.34 -1.62 20.66
N GLU A 71 3.80 -2.87 20.78
CA GLU A 71 4.84 -3.46 19.94
C GLU A 71 4.41 -3.48 18.47
N LYS A 72 3.20 -3.97 18.17
CA LYS A 72 2.64 -3.93 16.80
C LYS A 72 2.53 -2.51 16.27
N ARG A 73 2.15 -1.53 17.10
CA ARG A 73 2.07 -0.12 16.69
C ARG A 73 3.46 0.45 16.39
N ARG A 74 4.46 0.14 17.23
CA ARG A 74 5.86 0.55 17.04
C ARG A 74 6.48 -0.11 15.80
N GLU A 75 6.23 -1.39 15.59
CA GLU A 75 6.68 -2.13 14.41
C GLU A 75 6.09 -1.52 13.13
N LYS A 76 4.76 -1.34 13.06
CA LYS A 76 4.11 -0.66 11.94
C LYS A 76 4.65 0.75 11.70
N GLN A 77 4.97 1.49 12.76
CA GLN A 77 5.55 2.83 12.63
C GLN A 77 6.98 2.77 12.07
N ARG A 78 7.78 1.81 12.51
CA ARG A 78 9.14 1.58 11.97
C ARG A 78 9.10 1.15 10.52
N GLU A 79 8.19 0.25 10.14
CA GLU A 79 7.99 -0.16 8.74
C GLU A 79 7.61 1.02 7.86
N LYS A 80 6.68 1.87 8.31
CA LYS A 80 6.28 3.09 7.60
C LYS A 80 7.45 4.05 7.42
N GLU A 81 8.26 4.26 8.46
CA GLU A 81 9.44 5.13 8.40
C GLU A 81 10.49 4.57 7.43
N GLN A 82 10.81 3.27 7.52
CA GLN A 82 11.73 2.61 6.62
C GLN A 82 11.25 2.68 5.17
N HIS A 83 9.97 2.45 4.95
CA HIS A 83 9.33 2.59 3.64
C HIS A 83 9.46 4.02 3.12
N HIS A 84 9.14 5.02 3.94
CA HIS A 84 9.21 6.44 3.57
C HIS A 84 10.63 6.85 3.18
N VAL A 85 11.64 6.48 3.97
CA VAL A 85 13.05 6.75 3.67
C VAL A 85 13.46 6.09 2.35
N ARG A 86 13.07 4.83 2.13
CA ARG A 86 13.37 4.10 0.88
C ARG A 86 12.69 4.75 -0.33
N LEU A 87 11.45 5.21 -0.18
CA LEU A 87 10.70 5.90 -1.22
C LEU A 87 11.34 7.25 -1.61
N LEU A 88 11.83 8.02 -0.64
CA LEU A 88 12.53 9.28 -0.91
C LEU A 88 13.87 9.07 -1.63
N ALA A 89 14.60 8.00 -1.28
CA ALA A 89 15.86 7.63 -1.92
C ALA A 89 15.68 6.94 -3.29
N MET A 90 14.46 6.59 -3.66
CA MET A 90 14.14 5.84 -4.86
C MET A 90 14.49 6.64 -6.12
N LYS A 91 15.08 5.94 -7.10
CA LYS A 91 15.35 6.47 -8.43
C LYS A 91 14.40 5.81 -9.43
N ILE A 92 13.69 6.65 -10.18
CA ILE A 92 12.78 6.21 -11.24
C ILE A 92 13.61 5.92 -12.48
N GLY A 93 13.65 4.64 -12.88
CA GLY A 93 14.38 4.19 -14.05
C GLY A 93 13.56 4.32 -15.35
N LYS A 94 14.23 4.21 -16.51
CA LYS A 94 13.58 4.20 -17.83
C LYS A 94 12.70 2.97 -18.12
N LYS A 95 12.74 1.96 -17.25
CA LYS A 95 12.00 0.70 -17.35
C LYS A 95 11.17 0.44 -16.10
N SER A 96 10.71 1.52 -15.47
CA SER A 96 10.00 1.46 -14.19
C SER A 96 8.49 1.25 -14.35
N GLN A 97 7.96 1.28 -15.57
CA GLN A 97 6.54 1.08 -15.83
C GLN A 97 6.32 -0.25 -16.56
N ALA A 98 5.09 -0.75 -16.59
CA ALA A 98 4.75 -1.99 -17.25
C ALA A 98 3.52 -1.87 -18.16
N ILE A 99 3.57 -2.61 -19.26
CA ILE A 99 2.44 -2.88 -20.13
C ILE A 99 2.21 -4.38 -20.20
N PHE A 100 0.96 -4.78 -19.99
CA PHE A 100 0.48 -6.16 -20.00
C PHE A 100 -0.26 -6.46 -21.29
N ASN A 101 -0.14 -7.71 -21.73
CA ASN A 101 -0.96 -8.30 -22.77
C ASN A 101 -1.92 -9.29 -22.15
N CYS A 102 -3.17 -8.89 -22.04
CA CYS A 102 -4.23 -9.69 -21.47
C CYS A 102 -5.52 -9.47 -22.27
N THR A 103 -6.42 -10.44 -22.25
CA THR A 103 -7.78 -10.25 -22.78
C THR A 103 -8.57 -9.29 -21.93
N ARG A 104 -9.76 -8.91 -22.41
CA ARG A 104 -10.71 -8.12 -21.62
C ARG A 104 -11.08 -8.81 -20.30
N GLU A 105 -11.39 -10.10 -20.34
CA GLU A 105 -11.81 -10.90 -19.19
C GLU A 105 -10.69 -11.03 -18.16
N GLU A 106 -9.45 -11.22 -18.63
CA GLU A 106 -8.26 -11.26 -17.77
C GLU A 106 -8.02 -9.90 -17.09
N ALA A 107 -8.19 -8.79 -17.81
CA ALA A 107 -8.13 -7.46 -17.20
C ALA A 107 -9.18 -7.32 -16.10
N GLU A 108 -10.44 -7.69 -16.38
CA GLU A 108 -11.51 -7.64 -15.38
C GLU A 108 -11.22 -8.48 -14.13
N GLU A 109 -10.60 -9.66 -14.29
CA GLU A 109 -10.11 -10.47 -13.17
C GLU A 109 -9.02 -9.77 -12.37
N ILE A 110 -8.05 -9.15 -13.05
CA ILE A 110 -6.96 -8.41 -12.39
C ILE A 110 -7.52 -7.27 -11.52
N PHE A 111 -8.48 -6.49 -12.05
CA PHE A 111 -9.11 -5.41 -11.29
C PHE A 111 -10.00 -5.92 -10.16
N ARG A 112 -10.63 -7.09 -10.30
CA ARG A 112 -11.47 -7.71 -9.26
C ARG A 112 -10.65 -8.34 -8.13
N SER A 113 -9.57 -9.03 -8.48
CA SER A 113 -8.65 -9.68 -7.52
C SER A 113 -7.65 -8.72 -6.90
N GLY A 114 -7.46 -7.55 -7.52
CA GLY A 114 -6.56 -6.51 -7.04
C GLY A 114 -5.09 -6.83 -7.26
N ALA A 115 -4.73 -7.71 -8.19
CA ALA A 115 -3.33 -7.97 -8.54
C ALA A 115 -3.14 -8.47 -9.98
N ALA A 116 -1.99 -8.11 -10.55
CA ALA A 116 -1.53 -8.60 -11.84
C ALA A 116 -0.47 -9.69 -11.66
N GLU A 117 -0.53 -10.71 -12.51
CA GLU A 117 0.43 -11.82 -12.52
C GLU A 117 1.47 -11.66 -13.63
N THR A 118 2.74 -11.82 -13.28
CA THR A 118 3.87 -11.70 -14.23
C THR A 118 4.12 -12.97 -15.04
N GLY A 119 3.42 -14.06 -14.67
CA GLY A 119 3.55 -15.38 -15.26
C GLY A 119 4.89 -16.04 -14.97
N ILE A 120 5.15 -17.16 -15.65
CA ILE A 120 6.30 -18.02 -15.42
C ILE A 120 7.22 -18.12 -16.65
N TYR A 121 8.46 -18.53 -16.41
CA TYR A 121 9.33 -18.98 -17.49
C TYR A 121 8.82 -20.32 -18.03
N LEU A 122 8.51 -20.37 -19.34
CA LEU A 122 8.02 -21.60 -19.97
C LEU A 122 9.15 -22.58 -20.33
N ASN A 123 10.37 -22.06 -20.54
CA ASN A 123 11.55 -22.79 -21.03
C ASN A 123 12.83 -22.32 -20.33
N GLY A 124 13.92 -23.06 -20.51
CA GLY A 124 15.24 -22.72 -19.99
C GLY A 124 15.44 -23.10 -18.51
N LYS A 125 16.58 -22.67 -17.93
CA LYS A 125 16.98 -23.04 -16.55
C LYS A 125 16.00 -22.57 -15.46
N LEU A 126 15.22 -21.53 -15.73
CA LEU A 126 14.24 -20.96 -14.81
C LEU A 126 12.82 -21.50 -15.04
N LYS A 127 12.64 -22.51 -15.91
CA LYS A 127 11.31 -23.05 -16.24
C LYS A 127 10.48 -23.33 -14.99
N GLY A 128 9.23 -22.89 -15.01
CA GLY A 128 8.28 -23.01 -13.89
C GLY A 128 8.40 -21.93 -12.82
N LYS A 129 9.49 -21.15 -12.79
CA LYS A 129 9.65 -20.07 -11.82
C LYS A 129 8.92 -18.79 -12.27
N PRO A 130 8.43 -17.97 -11.33
CA PRO A 130 7.84 -16.66 -11.63
C PRO A 130 8.79 -15.69 -12.31
N ARG A 131 8.24 -14.74 -13.07
CA ARG A 131 8.98 -13.67 -13.74
C ARG A 131 9.06 -12.43 -12.86
N ILE A 132 10.11 -12.35 -12.05
CA ILE A 132 10.25 -11.25 -11.08
C ILE A 132 10.36 -9.88 -11.78
N PRO A 133 9.45 -8.93 -11.51
CA PRO A 133 9.43 -7.61 -12.12
C PRO A 133 10.37 -6.65 -11.37
N SER A 134 11.66 -7.00 -11.25
CA SER A 134 12.63 -6.32 -10.37
C SER A 134 12.87 -4.83 -10.65
N THR A 135 12.44 -4.35 -11.81
CA THR A 135 12.54 -2.95 -12.24
C THR A 135 11.33 -2.12 -11.85
N LEU A 136 10.20 -2.77 -11.53
CA LEU A 136 9.02 -2.10 -11.03
C LEU A 136 9.20 -1.76 -9.55
N GLN A 137 8.73 -0.59 -9.20
CA GLN A 137 8.83 0.04 -7.89
C GLN A 137 7.43 0.42 -7.39
N PRO A 138 7.29 0.91 -6.14
CA PRO A 138 6.02 1.45 -5.71
C PRO A 138 5.49 2.47 -6.69
N ASN A 139 4.17 2.46 -6.92
CA ASN A 139 3.51 3.43 -7.81
C ASN A 139 3.97 3.35 -9.29
N SER A 140 4.52 2.22 -9.71
CA SER A 140 4.72 1.96 -11.14
C SER A 140 3.37 1.77 -11.82
N VAL A 141 3.12 2.40 -12.95
CA VAL A 141 1.93 2.21 -13.76
C VAL A 141 2.00 0.86 -14.47
N LEU A 142 0.88 0.16 -14.44
CA LEU A 142 0.55 -1.07 -15.14
C LEU A 142 -0.55 -0.74 -16.14
N ILE A 143 -0.27 -0.89 -17.43
CA ILE A 143 -1.22 -0.67 -18.51
C ILE A 143 -1.69 -2.04 -19.01
N PHE A 144 -2.99 -2.30 -18.98
CA PHE A 144 -3.55 -3.58 -19.42
C PHE A 144 -4.07 -3.44 -20.84
N THR A 145 -3.52 -4.22 -21.77
CA THR A 145 -3.83 -4.07 -23.19
C THR A 145 -4.00 -5.40 -23.91
N GLU A 146 -4.69 -5.36 -25.04
CA GLU A 146 -4.87 -6.51 -25.92
C GLU A 146 -4.52 -6.14 -27.35
N LYS A 147 -3.74 -7.00 -28.02
CA LYS A 147 -3.42 -6.76 -29.43
C LYS A 147 -4.62 -7.10 -30.32
N ASP A 148 -5.10 -6.12 -31.08
CA ASP A 148 -6.10 -6.34 -32.11
C ASP A 148 -5.48 -7.10 -33.29
N ALA A 149 -6.09 -8.23 -33.65
CA ALA A 149 -5.54 -9.12 -34.67
C ALA A 149 -5.58 -8.54 -36.09
N LYS A 150 -6.46 -7.58 -36.37
CA LYS A 150 -6.67 -7.02 -37.72
C LYS A 150 -5.77 -5.83 -37.99
N SER A 151 -5.77 -4.86 -37.07
CA SER A 151 -4.99 -3.63 -37.17
C SER A 151 -3.56 -3.79 -36.67
N GLY A 152 -3.32 -4.74 -35.75
CA GLY A 152 -2.05 -4.86 -35.05
C GLY A 152 -1.86 -3.86 -33.91
N GLU A 153 -2.78 -2.90 -33.76
CA GLU A 153 -2.82 -1.91 -32.66
C GLU A 153 -3.16 -2.60 -31.33
N ARG A 154 -2.95 -1.90 -30.21
CA ARG A 154 -3.25 -2.42 -28.87
C ARG A 154 -4.42 -1.67 -28.23
N ARG A 155 -5.51 -2.37 -27.93
CA ARG A 155 -6.62 -1.82 -27.14
C ARG A 155 -6.22 -1.71 -25.67
N VAL A 156 -6.48 -0.56 -25.04
CA VAL A 156 -6.27 -0.38 -23.59
C VAL A 156 -7.53 -0.72 -22.83
N HIS A 157 -7.47 -1.76 -21.99
CA HIS A 157 -8.56 -2.20 -21.14
C HIS A 157 -8.60 -1.46 -19.81
N GLY A 158 -7.45 -1.05 -19.29
CA GLY A 158 -7.36 -0.40 -17.99
C GLY A 158 -5.95 0.06 -17.66
N VAL A 159 -5.85 0.93 -16.67
CA VAL A 159 -4.59 1.41 -16.12
C VAL A 159 -4.65 1.36 -14.60
N ALA A 160 -3.60 0.87 -13.96
CA ALA A 160 -3.49 0.87 -12.50
C ALA A 160 -2.08 1.23 -12.07
N MET A 161 -1.94 1.84 -10.90
CA MET A 161 -0.65 1.96 -10.22
C MET A 161 -0.40 0.65 -9.47
N ALA A 162 0.86 0.21 -9.38
CA ALA A 162 1.30 -0.81 -8.45
C ALA A 162 1.16 -0.28 -7.02
N ASP A 163 0.91 -1.18 -6.07
CA ASP A 163 0.71 -0.85 -4.67
C ASP A 163 1.84 0.02 -4.09
N ALA A 164 1.48 0.92 -3.18
CA ALA A 164 2.41 1.90 -2.62
C ALA A 164 3.52 1.25 -1.79
N TYR A 165 3.37 0.00 -1.34
CA TYR A 165 4.39 -0.77 -0.64
C TYR A 165 5.06 -1.84 -1.50
N PHE A 166 4.66 -1.98 -2.77
CA PHE A 166 5.21 -2.99 -3.67
C PHE A 166 6.62 -2.64 -4.15
N TRP A 167 7.60 -3.47 -3.83
CA TRP A 167 8.97 -3.37 -4.35
C TRP A 167 9.26 -4.57 -5.24
N GLY A 168 9.34 -4.37 -6.56
CA GLY A 168 9.58 -5.47 -7.49
C GLY A 168 10.91 -6.20 -7.26
N GLY A 169 11.91 -5.51 -6.70
CA GLY A 169 13.19 -6.12 -6.30
C GLY A 169 13.08 -7.12 -5.15
N ASP A 170 12.01 -7.03 -4.34
CA ASP A 170 11.75 -7.91 -3.20
C ASP A 170 10.63 -8.93 -3.52
N CYS A 171 10.12 -8.94 -4.76
CA CYS A 171 9.06 -9.85 -5.20
C CYS A 171 9.63 -11.25 -5.45
N GLU A 172 8.92 -12.27 -4.97
CA GLU A 172 9.32 -13.68 -5.08
C GLU A 172 8.33 -14.54 -5.87
N ASP A 173 7.06 -14.16 -5.86
CA ASP A 173 5.93 -14.91 -6.43
C ASP A 173 5.52 -14.43 -7.83
N GLY A 174 6.01 -13.27 -8.25
CA GLY A 174 5.62 -12.65 -9.51
C GLY A 174 4.25 -11.98 -9.48
N ARG A 175 3.68 -11.72 -8.29
CA ARG A 175 2.41 -11.03 -8.13
C ARG A 175 2.63 -9.55 -7.85
N ILE A 176 1.89 -8.69 -8.56
CA ILE A 176 1.95 -7.23 -8.41
C ILE A 176 0.58 -6.75 -7.90
N PRO A 177 0.44 -6.44 -6.60
CA PRO A 177 -0.78 -5.86 -6.08
C PRO A 177 -1.06 -4.50 -6.72
N LEU A 178 -2.33 -4.23 -7.03
CA LEU A 178 -2.77 -2.93 -7.52
C LEU A 178 -2.95 -1.96 -6.37
N HIS A 179 -2.69 -0.69 -6.63
CA HIS A 179 -2.94 0.38 -5.68
C HIS A 179 -4.44 0.55 -5.42
N GLU A 180 -4.84 0.55 -4.13
CA GLU A 180 -6.25 0.55 -3.70
C GLU A 180 -7.09 1.68 -4.33
N SER A 181 -6.54 2.90 -4.43
CA SER A 181 -7.25 4.08 -4.94
C SER A 181 -6.93 4.47 -6.39
N HIS A 182 -5.92 3.87 -7.03
CA HIS A 182 -5.41 4.34 -8.32
C HIS A 182 -5.41 3.20 -9.35
N ALA A 183 -6.59 2.62 -9.57
CA ALA A 183 -6.84 1.56 -10.53
C ALA A 183 -8.14 1.85 -11.29
N VAL A 184 -8.03 2.05 -12.61
CA VAL A 184 -9.15 2.39 -13.49
C VAL A 184 -9.28 1.37 -14.60
N LEU A 185 -10.33 0.54 -14.52
CA LEU A 185 -10.79 -0.26 -15.64
C LEU A 185 -11.60 0.64 -16.58
N LEU A 186 -11.21 0.69 -17.85
CA LEU A 186 -11.87 1.50 -18.86
C LEU A 186 -13.14 0.81 -19.38
N PRO A 187 -14.23 1.56 -19.64
CA PRO A 187 -15.37 1.05 -20.40
C PRO A 187 -14.94 0.66 -21.82
N GLU A 188 -15.50 -0.44 -22.35
CA GLU A 188 -15.18 -0.91 -23.71
C GLU A 188 -15.45 0.16 -24.79
N SER A 189 -16.52 0.94 -24.63
CA SER A 189 -16.89 2.01 -25.57
C SER A 189 -15.84 3.14 -25.64
N THR A 190 -15.01 3.27 -24.62
CA THR A 190 -14.00 4.33 -24.49
C THR A 190 -12.57 3.80 -24.52
N ALA A 191 -12.38 2.48 -24.64
CA ALA A 191 -11.08 1.82 -24.65
C ALA A 191 -10.28 2.28 -25.89
N PRO A 192 -9.26 3.15 -25.73
CA PRO A 192 -8.51 3.65 -26.87
C PRO A 192 -7.65 2.53 -27.47
N LEU A 193 -7.30 2.73 -28.74
CA LEU A 193 -6.25 1.96 -29.39
C LEU A 193 -4.95 2.75 -29.26
N LEU A 194 -3.94 2.14 -28.65
CA LEU A 194 -2.56 2.58 -28.76
C LEU A 194 -2.10 2.34 -30.19
N ARG A 195 -2.14 3.40 -30.98
CA ARG A 195 -1.53 3.46 -32.30
C ARG A 195 -0.02 3.56 -32.14
N ASP A 196 0.71 3.00 -33.10
CA ASP A 196 2.18 3.09 -33.13
C ASP A 196 2.86 2.58 -31.84
N PHE A 197 2.35 1.46 -31.31
CA PHE A 197 2.88 0.82 -30.09
C PHE A 197 4.41 0.56 -30.16
N GLU A 198 4.97 0.38 -31.35
CA GLU A 198 6.41 0.21 -31.56
C GLU A 198 7.20 1.51 -31.29
N GLU A 199 6.59 2.69 -31.44
CA GLU A 199 7.13 4.00 -31.07
C GLU A 199 6.90 4.30 -29.57
N PHE A 200 5.75 3.87 -29.04
CA PHE A 200 5.41 3.97 -27.60
C PHE A 200 6.43 3.27 -26.70
N SER A 201 7.25 2.39 -27.28
CA SER A 201 8.28 1.71 -26.53
C SER A 201 9.46 1.33 -27.42
N GLU A 202 10.46 2.22 -27.44
CA GLU A 202 11.86 1.89 -27.79
C GLU A 202 12.37 0.60 -27.11
N PHE A 203 11.69 0.15 -26.04
CA PHE A 203 12.01 -1.00 -25.21
C PHE A 203 11.18 -2.27 -25.48
N CYS A 204 10.23 -2.27 -26.42
CA CYS A 204 9.29 -3.38 -26.63
C CYS A 204 9.55 -4.05 -27.99
N GLY A 205 10.51 -4.98 -28.04
CA GLY A 205 10.69 -5.88 -29.20
C GLY A 205 9.50 -6.83 -29.43
N ARG A 206 9.69 -7.95 -30.14
CA ARG A 206 8.63 -8.98 -30.33
C ARG A 206 8.03 -9.44 -28.99
N TRP A 207 6.70 -9.45 -28.88
CA TRP A 207 6.01 -9.70 -27.60
C TRP A 207 6.19 -11.13 -27.07
N GLY A 208 6.02 -12.13 -27.96
CA GLY A 208 6.13 -13.54 -27.60
C GLY A 208 5.03 -13.99 -26.62
N ARG A 209 5.31 -15.03 -25.83
CA ARG A 209 4.40 -15.57 -24.80
C ARG A 209 4.72 -15.03 -23.40
N ILE A 210 4.96 -13.73 -23.28
CA ILE A 210 5.29 -13.07 -22.02
C ILE A 210 4.07 -12.21 -21.61
N PRO A 211 3.59 -12.26 -20.37
CA PRO A 211 2.41 -11.48 -19.97
C PRO A 211 2.63 -9.96 -20.02
N PHE A 212 3.85 -9.48 -19.77
CA PHE A 212 4.14 -8.05 -19.71
C PHE A 212 5.53 -7.68 -20.23
N LYS A 213 5.69 -6.39 -20.51
CA LYS A 213 6.97 -5.74 -20.80
C LYS A 213 7.10 -4.45 -20.03
N THR A 214 8.33 -3.98 -19.87
CA THR A 214 8.61 -2.71 -19.22
C THR A 214 8.69 -1.56 -20.21
N CYS A 215 8.24 -0.39 -19.80
CA CYS A 215 8.23 0.85 -20.58
C CYS A 215 8.70 2.04 -19.75
N SER A 216 8.89 3.18 -20.42
CA SER A 216 9.35 4.43 -19.80
C SER A 216 8.19 5.20 -19.16
N PRO A 217 8.47 5.98 -18.10
CA PRO A 217 7.51 6.94 -17.57
C PRO A 217 7.00 7.95 -18.61
N ASP A 218 7.82 8.35 -19.59
CA ASP A 218 7.44 9.33 -20.61
C ASP A 218 6.32 8.80 -21.52
N ALA A 219 6.42 7.55 -21.98
CA ALA A 219 5.37 6.92 -22.78
C ALA A 219 4.07 6.82 -21.97
N VAL A 220 4.16 6.42 -20.70
CA VAL A 220 3.00 6.36 -19.80
C VAL A 220 2.37 7.74 -19.59
N ARG A 221 3.17 8.79 -19.45
CA ARG A 221 2.69 10.17 -19.32
C ARG A 221 1.81 10.56 -20.51
N GLU A 222 2.29 10.33 -21.73
CA GLU A 222 1.56 10.66 -22.96
C GLU A 222 0.21 9.93 -23.01
N LEU A 223 0.20 8.62 -22.73
CA LEU A 223 -1.02 7.84 -22.67
C LEU A 223 -2.01 8.35 -21.61
N LEU A 224 -1.54 8.66 -20.40
CA LEU A 224 -2.42 9.13 -19.33
C LEU A 224 -3.05 10.48 -19.65
N LEU A 225 -2.32 11.39 -20.30
CA LEU A 225 -2.86 12.67 -20.77
C LEU A 225 -3.92 12.45 -21.85
N GLU A 226 -3.64 11.61 -22.85
CA GLU A 226 -4.60 11.25 -23.88
C GLU A 226 -5.88 10.62 -23.29
N LEU A 227 -5.73 9.72 -22.31
CA LEU A 227 -6.86 9.11 -21.62
C LEU A 227 -7.70 10.16 -20.87
N CYS A 228 -7.09 11.17 -20.26
CA CYS A 228 -7.82 12.24 -19.60
C CYS A 228 -8.67 13.05 -20.58
N GLU A 229 -8.15 13.33 -21.78
CA GLU A 229 -8.89 14.02 -22.83
C GLU A 229 -10.06 13.18 -23.37
N ARG A 230 -9.80 11.90 -23.70
CA ARG A 230 -10.81 11.00 -24.25
C ARG A 230 -11.95 10.68 -23.29
N LEU A 231 -11.66 10.67 -21.99
CA LEU A 231 -12.63 10.36 -20.95
C LEU A 231 -13.30 11.60 -20.37
N ALA A 232 -13.04 12.80 -20.91
CA ALA A 232 -13.75 14.02 -20.51
C ALA A 232 -15.27 13.85 -20.70
N GLY A 233 -16.04 14.20 -19.68
CA GLY A 233 -17.49 14.03 -19.62
C GLY A 233 -17.96 12.60 -19.33
N SER A 234 -17.06 11.63 -19.18
CA SER A 234 -17.41 10.25 -18.88
C SER A 234 -17.51 9.99 -17.36
N ARG A 235 -18.15 8.87 -16.98
CA ARG A 235 -18.21 8.42 -15.57
C ARG A 235 -16.83 8.12 -14.96
N LYS A 236 -15.80 7.90 -15.79
CA LYS A 236 -14.43 7.58 -15.36
C LYS A 236 -13.49 8.78 -15.37
N GLU A 237 -13.97 9.97 -15.74
CA GLU A 237 -13.15 11.19 -15.84
C GLU A 237 -12.43 11.51 -14.53
N ALA A 238 -13.13 11.49 -13.39
CA ALA A 238 -12.55 11.84 -12.10
C ALA A 238 -11.45 10.85 -11.68
N GLU A 239 -11.70 9.54 -11.86
CA GLU A 239 -10.76 8.48 -11.49
C GLU A 239 -9.48 8.55 -12.34
N ILE A 240 -9.61 8.74 -13.67
CA ILE A 240 -8.43 8.80 -14.55
C ILE A 240 -7.63 10.09 -14.34
N LYS A 241 -8.29 11.23 -14.11
CA LYS A 241 -7.61 12.50 -13.80
C LYS A 241 -6.85 12.41 -12.49
N GLU A 242 -7.42 11.76 -11.48
CA GLU A 242 -6.73 11.57 -10.20
C GLU A 242 -5.53 10.62 -10.34
N LEU A 243 -5.68 9.50 -11.04
CA LEU A 243 -4.56 8.60 -11.35
C LEU A 243 -3.45 9.34 -12.12
N CYS A 244 -3.81 10.12 -13.13
CA CYS A 244 -2.86 10.92 -13.92
C CYS A 244 -2.11 11.94 -13.05
N ARG A 245 -2.81 12.73 -12.24
CA ARG A 245 -2.18 13.69 -11.31
C ARG A 245 -1.26 12.99 -10.32
N TYR A 246 -1.71 11.88 -9.75
CA TYR A 246 -0.92 11.08 -8.82
C TYR A 246 0.36 10.57 -9.50
N PHE A 247 0.26 10.01 -10.70
CA PHE A 247 1.40 9.56 -11.50
C PHE A 247 2.39 10.69 -11.78
N LEU A 248 1.93 11.85 -12.25
CA LEU A 248 2.79 12.99 -12.57
C LEU A 248 3.57 13.46 -11.35
N ARG A 249 2.89 13.55 -10.19
CA ARG A 249 3.50 13.95 -8.91
C ARG A 249 4.58 12.96 -8.47
N ILE A 250 4.28 11.66 -8.48
CA ILE A 250 5.24 10.63 -8.06
C ILE A 250 6.45 10.58 -9.01
N ASN A 251 6.21 10.75 -10.31
CA ASN A 251 7.26 10.73 -11.33
C ASN A 251 7.96 12.08 -11.53
N ARG A 252 7.65 13.08 -10.68
CA ARG A 252 8.31 14.41 -10.65
C ARG A 252 8.21 15.15 -11.99
N TYR A 253 7.13 14.93 -12.73
CA TYR A 253 6.80 15.75 -13.89
C TYR A 253 6.29 17.13 -13.46
N PRO A 254 6.55 18.19 -14.24
CA PRO A 254 5.94 19.49 -13.99
C PRO A 254 4.41 19.35 -14.08
N GLU A 255 3.70 20.06 -13.20
CA GLU A 255 2.25 20.11 -13.28
C GLU A 255 1.83 20.71 -14.64
N PRO A 256 0.79 20.17 -15.29
CA PRO A 256 0.26 20.77 -16.50
C PRO A 256 -0.21 22.18 -16.16
N VAL A 257 0.40 23.19 -16.77
CA VAL A 257 -0.02 24.59 -16.62
C VAL A 257 -1.43 24.67 -17.19
N ALA A 258 -2.41 25.03 -16.35
CA ALA A 258 -3.73 25.37 -16.84
C ALA A 258 -3.55 26.53 -17.83
N GLU A 259 -3.89 26.31 -19.10
CA GLU A 259 -3.98 27.39 -20.08
C GLU A 259 -4.90 28.44 -19.47
N LYS A 260 -4.32 29.58 -19.09
CA LYS A 260 -5.12 30.76 -18.78
C LYS A 260 -5.81 31.09 -20.09
N GLU A 261 -7.13 30.97 -20.13
CA GLU A 261 -7.94 31.55 -21.18
C GLU A 261 -7.51 33.02 -21.31
N GLU A 262 -6.73 33.32 -22.35
CA GLU A 262 -6.49 34.67 -22.80
C GLU A 262 -7.84 35.19 -23.27
N THR A 263 -8.51 35.88 -22.34
CA THR A 263 -9.66 36.71 -22.64
C THR A 263 -9.15 37.86 -23.49
N VAL A 264 -9.35 37.73 -24.80
CA VAL A 264 -9.29 38.83 -25.78
C VAL A 264 -10.65 39.51 -25.82
#